data_AF-A0A558CH29-F1
#
_entry.id   AF-A0A558CH29-F1
#
_cell.length_a   1.000
_cell.length_b   1.000
_cell.length_c   1.000
_cell.angle_alpha   90.00
_cell.angle_beta   90.00
_cell.angle_gamma   90.00
#
_symmetry.space_group_name_H-M   'P 1'
#
loop_
_entity.id
_entity.type
_entity.pdbx_description
1 polymer ?
#
loop_
_entity_poly.entity_id
_entity_poly.type
_entity_poly.pdbx_seq_one_letter_code
_entity_poly.pdbx_strand_id
1 'polypeptide(L)'
;MICISCGRTHRYIASSIDQGMHWLRSDETTGLGICSFCEDSVTAWDQGARDVRTLAEAKVTDQRETDLPGWLIENAKLPSLPHVLIEIYKELESDTAGIERMIQLIETDPGLTARSLQLGNSAFYGSAKKISQVADAILRVGPFDLWALLISTEVKSLFFGIRPDLMDMNSFWRHSLFTACACRKLAEQQSIGSPGDLFIAGLIHDAGKLIFLQQMPIEYADVVQSHTFGDACSRLEEQLLSVNHAEMGARLFESWAFPERLIQLTAKHHQEDAKDADVILLRQANAMAHQYLEPAGDASVHGEDWRAQMAPIIALYERLTELVL
;
A
#
# COMPACT_ATOMS: atom_id res chain seq x y z
N MET A 1 13.17 -12.54 17.22
CA MET A 1 14.30 -12.13 16.36
C MET A 1 13.98 -12.43 14.90
N ILE A 2 13.92 -11.40 14.07
CA ILE A 2 13.74 -11.48 12.61
C ILE A 2 15.02 -10.95 11.93
N CYS A 3 15.49 -11.63 10.89
CA CYS A 3 16.70 -11.23 10.18
C CYS A 3 16.41 -10.08 9.23
N ILE A 4 17.15 -8.98 9.35
CA ILE A 4 16.94 -7.78 8.53
C ILE A 4 17.34 -7.99 7.06
N SER A 5 18.18 -9.00 6.81
CA SER A 5 18.67 -9.29 5.45
C SER A 5 17.76 -10.27 4.72
N CYS A 6 17.20 -11.29 5.39
CA CYS A 6 16.33 -12.28 4.74
C CYS A 6 14.87 -12.29 5.19
N GLY A 7 14.48 -11.45 6.16
CA GLY A 7 13.12 -11.39 6.70
C GLY A 7 12.67 -12.63 7.47
N ARG A 8 13.55 -13.60 7.70
CA ARG A 8 13.19 -14.89 8.33
C ARG A 8 13.34 -14.82 9.84
N THR A 9 12.43 -15.51 10.54
CA THR A 9 12.62 -15.85 11.94
C THR A 9 13.58 -17.04 12.03
N HIS A 10 14.72 -16.85 12.69
CA HIS A 10 15.59 -17.96 13.05
C HIS A 10 15.29 -18.32 14.51
N ARG A 11 14.65 -19.48 14.73
CA ARG A 11 14.41 -19.98 16.08
C ARG A 11 15.74 -20.32 16.74
N TYR A 12 15.85 -19.97 18.01
CA TYR A 12 16.85 -20.51 18.92
C TYR A 12 16.59 -22.02 19.03
N ILE A 13 17.31 -22.84 18.27
CA ILE A 13 17.24 -24.30 18.45
C ILE A 13 18.04 -24.61 19.70
N ALA A 14 17.36 -24.90 20.80
CA ALA A 14 17.95 -25.37 22.05
C ALA A 14 18.45 -26.81 21.94
N SER A 15 19.22 -27.13 20.89
CA SER A 15 19.98 -28.37 20.80
C SER A 15 21.43 -28.05 21.09
N SER A 16 22.08 -28.89 21.89
CA SER A 16 23.46 -28.72 22.36
C SER A 16 24.54 -28.75 21.28
N ILE A 17 24.16 -28.81 19.99
CA ILE A 17 25.06 -28.92 18.84
C ILE A 17 25.19 -27.58 18.10
N ASP A 18 24.24 -26.64 18.24
CA ASP A 18 24.20 -25.35 17.51
C ASP A 18 24.32 -24.13 18.44
N GLN A 19 25.05 -24.24 19.55
CA GLN A 19 25.29 -23.11 20.45
C GLN A 19 26.12 -22.00 19.76
N GLY A 20 25.43 -21.02 19.17
CA GLY A 20 25.94 -19.66 19.03
C GLY A 20 26.03 -19.05 17.63
N MET A 21 25.70 -19.75 16.54
CA MET A 21 26.05 -19.26 15.20
C MET A 21 24.92 -18.72 14.34
N HIS A 22 23.67 -18.64 14.77
CA HIS A 22 22.60 -18.16 13.87
C HIS A 22 22.53 -16.65 13.72
N TRP A 23 22.84 -15.88 14.78
CA TRP A 23 22.72 -14.42 14.79
C TRP A 23 24.10 -13.80 14.96
N LEU A 24 24.57 -13.07 13.95
CA LEU A 24 25.77 -12.22 14.07
C LEU A 24 25.53 -11.12 15.12
N ARG A 25 24.35 -10.49 15.08
CA ARG A 25 23.87 -9.54 16.08
C ARG A 25 22.35 -9.57 16.22
N SER A 26 21.87 -9.08 17.35
CA SER A 26 20.46 -8.93 17.69
C SER A 26 20.26 -7.68 18.54
N ASP A 27 19.17 -6.97 18.30
CA ASP A 27 18.63 -5.92 19.14
C ASP A 27 17.30 -6.40 19.70
N GLU A 28 17.28 -6.65 21.01
CA GLU A 28 16.10 -7.14 21.72
C GLU A 28 14.98 -6.08 21.78
N THR A 29 15.33 -4.80 21.72
CA THR A 29 14.39 -3.67 21.77
C THR A 29 13.54 -3.64 20.50
N THR A 30 14.20 -3.71 19.35
CA THR A 30 13.53 -3.74 18.07
C THR A 30 13.11 -5.15 17.66
N GLY A 31 13.54 -6.20 18.35
CA GLY A 31 13.27 -7.59 17.97
C GLY A 31 13.96 -8.03 16.66
N LEU A 32 14.92 -7.25 16.17
CA LEU A 32 15.63 -7.45 14.91
C LEU A 32 17.02 -7.98 15.13
N GLY A 33 17.47 -8.85 14.23
CA GLY A 33 18.84 -9.31 14.24
C GLY A 33 19.34 -9.52 12.82
N ILE A 34 20.56 -10.00 12.74
CA ILE A 34 21.20 -10.29 11.48
C ILE A 34 21.77 -11.69 11.55
N CYS A 35 21.37 -12.56 10.63
CA CYS A 35 21.81 -13.94 10.65
C CYS A 35 23.11 -14.16 9.86
N SER A 36 23.91 -15.13 10.31
CA SER A 36 25.17 -15.53 9.67
C SER A 36 24.98 -16.24 8.31
N PHE A 37 23.74 -16.57 7.95
CA PHE A 37 23.39 -17.22 6.69
C PHE A 37 23.18 -16.24 5.53
N CYS A 38 23.16 -14.94 5.82
CA CYS A 38 23.01 -13.91 4.81
C CYS A 38 24.39 -13.38 4.42
N GLU A 39 24.71 -13.44 3.13
CA GLU A 39 26.02 -13.00 2.60
C GLU A 39 26.27 -11.50 2.86
N ASP A 40 25.27 -10.65 2.59
CA ASP A 40 25.34 -9.20 2.86
C ASP A 40 25.62 -8.90 4.34
N SER A 41 25.02 -9.69 5.22
CA SER A 41 25.16 -9.56 6.66
C SER A 41 26.57 -9.86 7.15
N VAL A 42 27.17 -10.92 6.60
CA VAL A 42 28.56 -11.32 6.91
C VAL A 42 29.51 -10.28 6.33
N THR A 43 29.25 -9.80 5.11
CA THR A 43 30.06 -8.77 4.46
C THR A 43 30.08 -7.47 5.26
N ALA A 44 28.91 -6.95 5.66
CA ALA A 44 28.80 -5.74 6.48
C ALA A 44 29.46 -5.89 7.87
N TRP A 45 29.38 -7.09 8.46
CA TRP A 45 30.05 -7.43 9.72
C TRP A 45 31.57 -7.39 9.60
N ASP A 46 32.11 -7.97 8.53
CA ASP A 46 33.54 -7.98 8.23
C ASP A 46 34.07 -6.57 7.94
N GLN A 47 33.25 -5.71 7.33
CA GLN A 47 33.54 -4.29 7.09
C GLN A 47 33.48 -3.41 8.34
N GLY A 48 33.16 -3.98 9.51
CA GLY A 48 33.35 -3.30 10.78
C GLY A 48 32.07 -2.83 11.46
N ALA A 49 30.89 -3.07 10.91
CA ALA A 49 29.65 -2.70 11.57
C ALA A 49 29.42 -3.57 12.82
N ARG A 50 29.03 -2.93 13.94
CA ARG A 50 29.06 -3.55 15.29
C ARG A 50 27.72 -3.70 15.97
N ASP A 51 26.71 -2.97 15.51
CA ASP A 51 25.33 -3.09 15.97
C ASP A 51 24.37 -3.25 14.76
N VAL A 52 23.13 -3.64 15.06
CA VAL A 52 22.12 -3.95 14.05
C VAL A 52 21.80 -2.74 13.17
N ARG A 53 21.90 -1.51 13.73
CA ARG A 53 21.61 -0.26 13.01
C ARG A 53 22.75 0.11 12.07
N THR A 54 23.99 0.13 12.55
CA THR A 54 25.20 0.34 11.75
C THR A 54 25.32 -0.70 10.64
N LEU A 55 24.91 -1.95 10.90
CA LEU A 55 24.89 -3.01 9.89
C LEU A 55 23.77 -2.79 8.84
N ALA A 56 22.59 -2.32 9.26
CA ALA A 56 21.54 -1.93 8.33
C ALA A 56 22.00 -0.75 7.45
N GLU A 57 22.57 0.29 8.08
CA GLU A 57 23.23 1.44 7.46
C GLU A 57 24.42 1.06 6.56
N ALA A 58 25.04 -0.11 6.76
CA ALA A 58 26.08 -0.65 5.88
C ALA A 58 25.50 -1.46 4.69
N LYS A 59 24.37 -2.16 4.85
CA LYS A 59 23.63 -2.80 3.73
C LYS A 59 23.18 -1.78 2.68
N VAL A 60 23.04 -0.53 3.10
CA VAL A 60 22.75 0.65 2.30
C VAL A 60 23.92 1.01 1.37
N THR A 61 25.17 0.71 1.70
CA THR A 61 26.33 1.32 1.03
C THR A 61 27.05 0.36 0.07
N ASP A 62 26.74 0.48 -1.24
CA ASP A 62 27.70 0.44 -2.37
C ASP A 62 27.01 0.71 -3.73
N GLN A 63 25.67 0.59 -3.83
CA GLN A 63 24.88 0.88 -5.05
C GLN A 63 23.81 1.99 -4.89
N ARG A 64 23.70 2.62 -3.71
CA ARG A 64 22.62 3.57 -3.37
C ARG A 64 22.78 5.01 -3.83
N GLU A 65 23.96 5.45 -4.26
CA GLU A 65 24.21 6.90 -4.41
C GLU A 65 23.52 7.58 -5.61
N THR A 66 22.83 6.83 -6.51
CA THR A 66 22.16 7.44 -7.67
C THR A 66 20.65 7.19 -7.80
N ASP A 67 20.10 6.07 -7.32
CA ASP A 67 18.66 5.73 -7.44
C ASP A 67 18.19 4.79 -6.32
N LEU A 68 18.03 5.34 -5.10
CA LEU A 68 17.54 4.58 -3.96
C LEU A 68 16.18 3.91 -4.22
N PRO A 69 15.15 4.58 -4.80
CA PRO A 69 13.88 3.93 -5.11
C PRO A 69 14.03 2.73 -6.05
N GLY A 70 14.79 2.87 -7.14
CA GLY A 70 15.05 1.78 -8.09
C GLY A 70 15.69 0.56 -7.40
N TRP A 71 16.73 0.81 -6.60
CA TRP A 71 17.41 -0.25 -5.85
C TRP A 71 16.47 -0.96 -4.85
N LEU A 72 15.61 -0.22 -4.14
CA LEU A 72 14.65 -0.80 -3.19
C LEU A 72 13.61 -1.68 -3.90
N ILE A 73 13.10 -1.26 -5.06
CA ILE A 73 12.12 -2.03 -5.85
C ILE A 73 12.74 -3.35 -6.33
N GLU A 74 13.95 -3.29 -6.90
CA GLU A 74 14.66 -4.48 -7.38
C GLU A 74 14.91 -5.49 -6.25
N ASN A 75 15.33 -5.00 -5.08
CA ASN A 75 15.65 -5.84 -3.94
C ASN A 75 14.43 -6.31 -3.15
N ALA A 76 13.29 -5.63 -3.27
CA ALA A 76 12.03 -6.07 -2.69
C ALA A 76 11.52 -7.38 -3.29
N LYS A 77 12.01 -7.76 -4.49
CA LYS A 77 11.62 -8.98 -5.21
C LYS A 77 10.11 -9.13 -5.29
N LEU A 78 9.39 -8.00 -5.38
CA LEU A 78 7.96 -8.01 -5.53
C LEU A 78 7.63 -8.65 -6.88
N PRO A 79 6.66 -9.58 -6.93
CA PRO A 79 6.13 -10.02 -8.21
C PRO A 79 5.59 -8.81 -8.97
N SER A 80 5.71 -8.83 -10.29
CA SER A 80 4.98 -7.87 -11.12
C SER A 80 3.48 -8.02 -10.86
N LEU A 81 2.78 -6.90 -10.82
CA LEU A 81 1.32 -6.92 -10.78
C LEU A 81 0.78 -7.68 -12.01
N PRO A 82 -0.32 -8.46 -11.89
CA PRO A 82 -0.94 -9.12 -13.04
C PRO A 82 -1.23 -8.12 -14.16
N HIS A 83 -0.53 -8.26 -15.29
CA HIS A 83 -0.66 -7.37 -16.46
C HIS A 83 -2.11 -7.24 -16.96
N VAL A 84 -2.90 -8.29 -16.77
CA VAL A 84 -4.34 -8.32 -17.08
C VAL A 84 -5.11 -7.21 -16.37
N LEU A 85 -4.77 -6.82 -15.14
CA LEU A 85 -5.43 -5.72 -14.44
C LEU A 85 -5.11 -4.38 -15.08
N ILE A 86 -3.88 -4.18 -15.56
CA ILE A 86 -3.48 -2.96 -16.26
C ILE A 86 -4.25 -2.84 -17.57
N GLU A 87 -4.37 -3.95 -18.32
CA GLU A 87 -5.15 -3.97 -19.56
C GLU A 87 -6.62 -3.68 -19.28
N ILE A 88 -7.23 -4.28 -18.25
CA ILE A 88 -8.63 -3.98 -17.90
C ILE A 88 -8.82 -2.49 -17.64
N TYR A 89 -7.89 -1.83 -16.94
CA TYR A 89 -7.99 -0.39 -16.69
C TYR A 89 -7.97 0.45 -17.98
N LYS A 90 -7.10 0.10 -18.93
CA LYS A 90 -7.08 0.78 -20.24
C LYS A 90 -8.41 0.63 -20.99
N GLU A 91 -9.06 -0.52 -20.84
CA GLU A 91 -10.40 -0.75 -21.40
C GLU A 91 -11.46 0.11 -20.70
N LEU A 92 -11.35 0.32 -19.38
CA LEU A 92 -12.25 1.19 -18.61
C LEU A 92 -12.13 2.67 -18.99
N GLU A 93 -10.93 3.13 -19.37
CA GLU A 93 -10.69 4.50 -19.85
C GLU A 93 -11.05 4.72 -21.33
N SER A 94 -11.30 3.65 -22.09
CA SER A 94 -11.54 3.75 -23.54
C SER A 94 -12.99 4.12 -23.86
N ASP A 95 -13.18 5.15 -24.68
CA ASP A 95 -14.50 5.52 -25.24
C ASP A 95 -15.05 4.48 -26.25
N THR A 96 -14.19 3.58 -26.72
CA THR A 96 -14.50 2.64 -27.82
C THR A 96 -14.56 1.19 -27.38
N ALA A 97 -13.94 0.87 -26.25
CA ALA A 97 -13.84 -0.47 -25.74
C ALA A 97 -14.76 -0.67 -24.54
N GLY A 98 -15.21 -1.90 -24.36
CA GLY A 98 -16.42 -2.20 -23.59
C GLY A 98 -16.24 -3.29 -22.56
N ILE A 99 -17.31 -3.50 -21.80
CA ILE A 99 -17.45 -4.54 -20.77
C ILE A 99 -17.08 -5.93 -21.33
N GLU A 100 -17.33 -6.20 -22.62
CA GLU A 100 -16.97 -7.46 -23.27
C GLU A 100 -15.47 -7.76 -23.22
N ARG A 101 -14.63 -6.76 -23.43
CA ARG A 101 -13.17 -6.94 -23.41
C ARG A 101 -12.67 -7.13 -21.98
N MET A 102 -13.25 -6.41 -21.02
CA MET A 102 -13.00 -6.62 -19.59
C MET A 102 -13.36 -8.05 -19.16
N ILE A 103 -14.50 -8.59 -19.61
CA ILE A 103 -14.89 -10.00 -19.35
C ILE A 103 -13.82 -10.95 -19.88
N GLN A 104 -13.43 -10.80 -21.14
CA GLN A 104 -12.41 -11.66 -21.77
C GLN A 104 -11.09 -11.63 -21.02
N LEU A 105 -10.64 -10.44 -20.60
CA LEU A 105 -9.41 -10.28 -19.83
C LEU A 105 -9.51 -10.98 -18.47
N ILE A 106 -10.58 -10.73 -17.70
CA ILE A 106 -10.77 -11.40 -16.39
C ILE A 106 -10.81 -12.92 -16.54
N GLU A 107 -11.48 -13.44 -17.57
CA GLU A 107 -11.61 -14.87 -17.83
C GLU A 107 -10.29 -15.55 -18.24
N THR A 108 -9.26 -14.78 -18.64
CA THR A 108 -7.91 -15.33 -18.84
C THR A 108 -7.20 -15.71 -17.54
N ASP A 109 -7.64 -15.18 -16.41
CA ASP A 109 -7.06 -15.43 -15.10
C ASP A 109 -8.08 -16.12 -14.15
N PRO A 110 -7.84 -17.39 -13.78
CA PRO A 110 -8.74 -18.12 -12.87
C PRO A 110 -8.89 -17.47 -11.49
N GLY A 111 -7.85 -16.81 -10.99
CA GLY A 111 -7.85 -16.11 -9.71
C GLY A 111 -8.77 -14.89 -9.74
N LEU A 112 -8.60 -14.03 -10.74
CA LEU A 112 -9.46 -12.86 -10.96
C LEU A 112 -10.90 -13.25 -11.27
N THR A 113 -11.11 -14.33 -12.02
CA THR A 113 -12.45 -14.89 -12.27
C THR A 113 -13.13 -15.31 -10.97
N ALA A 114 -12.46 -16.13 -10.16
CA ALA A 114 -12.99 -16.59 -8.89
C ALA A 114 -13.27 -15.43 -7.92
N ARG A 115 -12.35 -14.46 -7.86
CA ARG A 115 -12.47 -13.25 -7.04
C ARG A 115 -13.64 -12.37 -7.49
N SER A 116 -13.84 -12.21 -8.80
CA SER A 116 -14.96 -11.46 -9.36
C SER A 116 -16.30 -12.08 -8.98
N LEU A 117 -16.41 -13.40 -9.12
CA LEU A 117 -17.61 -14.13 -8.70
C LEU A 117 -17.83 -14.07 -7.18
N GLN A 118 -16.76 -14.12 -6.38
CA GLN A 118 -16.84 -13.96 -4.93
C GLN A 118 -17.38 -12.58 -4.55
N LEU A 119 -16.85 -11.51 -5.15
CA LEU A 119 -17.27 -10.13 -4.91
C LEU A 119 -18.74 -9.93 -5.31
N GLY A 120 -19.15 -10.35 -6.51
CA GLY A 120 -20.55 -10.24 -6.95
C GLY A 120 -21.53 -11.16 -6.21
N ASN A 121 -21.05 -12.17 -5.48
CA ASN A 121 -21.86 -13.03 -4.62
C ASN A 121 -21.79 -12.70 -3.13
N SER A 122 -21.02 -11.68 -2.75
CA SER A 122 -20.88 -11.20 -1.37
C SER A 122 -22.23 -10.79 -0.79
N ALA A 123 -22.34 -10.71 0.54
CA ALA A 123 -23.57 -10.26 1.19
C ALA A 123 -23.96 -8.84 0.76
N PHE A 124 -22.98 -8.02 0.39
CA PHE A 124 -23.17 -6.65 -0.05
C PHE A 124 -23.78 -6.53 -1.45
N TYR A 125 -23.18 -7.20 -2.44
CA TYR A 125 -23.63 -7.13 -3.83
C TYR A 125 -24.69 -8.18 -4.18
N GLY A 126 -24.73 -9.27 -3.42
CA GLY A 126 -25.53 -10.46 -3.69
C GLY A 126 -27.03 -10.22 -3.54
N SER A 127 -27.79 -10.73 -4.51
CA SER A 127 -29.23 -10.94 -4.36
C SER A 127 -29.53 -12.38 -3.90
N ALA A 128 -30.80 -12.74 -3.74
CA ALA A 128 -31.21 -14.11 -3.40
C ALA A 128 -30.66 -15.17 -4.40
N LYS A 129 -30.32 -14.77 -5.63
CA LYS A 129 -29.73 -15.66 -6.65
C LYS A 129 -28.23 -15.42 -6.80
N LYS A 130 -27.45 -16.49 -6.55
CA LYS A 130 -26.01 -16.53 -6.81
C LYS A 130 -25.71 -16.45 -8.32
N ILE A 131 -24.64 -15.75 -8.65
CA ILE A 131 -24.12 -15.60 -10.02
C ILE A 131 -22.96 -16.56 -10.26
N SER A 132 -22.75 -16.92 -11.53
CA SER A 132 -21.71 -17.87 -11.95
C SER A 132 -20.89 -17.40 -13.17
N GLN A 133 -21.20 -16.22 -13.72
CA GLN A 133 -20.50 -15.64 -14.86
C GLN A 133 -19.88 -14.30 -14.50
N VAL A 134 -18.74 -13.98 -15.10
CA VAL A 134 -18.02 -12.71 -14.88
C VAL A 134 -18.87 -11.51 -15.33
N ALA A 135 -19.59 -11.64 -16.44
CA ALA A 135 -20.51 -10.61 -16.92
C ALA A 135 -21.56 -10.22 -15.86
N ASP A 136 -22.11 -11.20 -15.14
CA ASP A 136 -23.08 -10.96 -14.07
C ASP A 136 -22.42 -10.26 -12.87
N ALA A 137 -21.14 -10.52 -12.60
CA ALA A 137 -20.39 -9.85 -11.54
C ALA A 137 -20.14 -8.39 -11.90
N ILE A 138 -19.73 -8.10 -13.14
CA ILE A 138 -19.50 -6.73 -13.63
C ILE A 138 -20.80 -5.92 -13.61
N LEU A 139 -21.91 -6.49 -14.08
CA LEU A 139 -23.21 -5.79 -14.08
C LEU A 139 -23.68 -5.46 -12.66
N ARG A 140 -23.38 -6.34 -11.69
CA ARG A 140 -23.85 -6.22 -10.31
C ARG A 140 -22.97 -5.32 -9.46
N VAL A 141 -21.66 -5.42 -9.60
CA VAL A 141 -20.68 -4.64 -8.83
C VAL A 141 -20.44 -3.28 -9.49
N GLY A 142 -20.46 -3.23 -10.81
CA GLY A 142 -19.98 -2.12 -11.61
C GLY A 142 -18.55 -2.39 -12.12
N PRO A 143 -18.20 -2.02 -13.36
CA PRO A 143 -16.91 -2.36 -13.96
C PRO A 143 -15.73 -1.68 -13.24
N PHE A 144 -15.81 -0.38 -12.98
CA PHE A 144 -14.77 0.34 -12.22
C PHE A 144 -14.64 -0.17 -10.78
N ASP A 145 -15.75 -0.44 -10.11
CA ASP A 145 -15.76 -0.91 -8.72
C ASP A 145 -15.17 -2.31 -8.60
N LEU A 146 -15.52 -3.19 -9.54
CA LEU A 146 -14.96 -4.52 -9.59
C LEU A 146 -13.46 -4.45 -9.80
N TRP A 147 -12.99 -3.66 -10.77
CA TRP A 147 -11.57 -3.48 -11.01
C TRP A 147 -10.83 -2.94 -9.79
N ALA A 148 -11.37 -1.90 -9.16
CA ALA A 148 -10.78 -1.25 -7.99
C ALA A 148 -10.67 -2.22 -6.78
N LEU A 149 -11.64 -3.11 -6.61
CA LEU A 149 -11.60 -4.16 -5.59
C LEU A 149 -10.62 -5.29 -5.95
N LEU A 150 -10.49 -5.65 -7.22
CA LEU A 150 -9.51 -6.65 -7.66
C LEU A 150 -8.09 -6.14 -7.43
N ILE A 151 -7.77 -4.94 -7.94
CA ILE A 151 -6.43 -4.35 -7.81
C ILE A 151 -6.02 -4.18 -6.36
N SER A 152 -6.93 -3.77 -5.48
CA SER A 152 -6.63 -3.60 -4.06
C SER A 152 -6.23 -4.91 -3.40
N THR A 153 -6.89 -6.00 -3.79
CA THR A 153 -6.62 -7.32 -3.22
C THR A 153 -5.33 -7.91 -3.74
N GLU A 154 -4.98 -7.64 -4.99
CA GLU A 154 -3.69 -8.01 -5.56
C GLU A 154 -2.55 -7.20 -4.93
N VAL A 155 -2.64 -5.87 -4.86
CA VAL A 155 -1.59 -5.06 -4.22
C VAL A 155 -1.40 -5.50 -2.77
N LYS A 156 -2.48 -5.76 -2.02
CA LYS A 156 -2.40 -6.31 -0.67
C LYS A 156 -1.72 -7.68 -0.60
N SER A 157 -1.92 -8.55 -1.58
CA SER A 157 -1.32 -9.89 -1.60
C SER A 157 0.19 -9.87 -1.85
N LEU A 158 0.69 -8.84 -2.54
CA LEU A 158 2.12 -8.66 -2.83
C LEU A 158 2.95 -8.31 -1.58
N PHE A 159 2.33 -7.67 -0.58
CA PHE A 159 3.01 -7.24 0.64
C PHE A 159 2.66 -8.15 1.82
N PHE A 160 3.53 -9.12 2.08
CA PHE A 160 3.44 -10.03 3.23
C PHE A 160 4.70 -9.93 4.12
N GLY A 161 4.58 -10.36 5.37
CA GLY A 161 5.72 -10.41 6.29
C GLY A 161 6.13 -9.05 6.88
N ILE A 162 5.35 -8.00 6.65
CA ILE A 162 5.48 -6.72 7.37
C ILE A 162 5.25 -6.97 8.86
N ARG A 163 6.11 -6.37 9.68
CA ARG A 163 6.12 -6.58 11.12
C ARG A 163 4.96 -5.86 11.81
N PRO A 164 4.13 -6.55 12.61
CA PRO A 164 2.99 -5.93 13.29
C PRO A 164 3.36 -4.82 14.27
N ASP A 165 4.58 -4.83 14.81
CA ASP A 165 5.06 -3.77 15.71
C ASP A 165 5.51 -2.49 14.98
N LEU A 166 5.78 -2.59 13.67
CA LEU A 166 6.07 -1.41 12.83
C LEU A 166 4.79 -0.89 12.17
N MET A 167 3.91 -1.77 11.73
CA MET A 167 2.65 -1.40 11.08
C MET A 167 1.60 -2.49 11.27
N ASP A 168 0.44 -2.12 11.82
CA ASP A 168 -0.75 -2.95 11.71
C ASP A 168 -1.30 -2.85 10.29
N MET A 169 -1.12 -3.91 9.52
CA MET A 169 -1.57 -3.98 8.13
C MET A 169 -3.08 -3.79 8.00
N ASN A 170 -3.89 -4.18 8.99
CA ASN A 170 -5.32 -3.90 8.94
C ASN A 170 -5.60 -2.40 9.02
N SER A 171 -4.97 -1.69 9.95
CA SER A 171 -5.06 -0.23 10.05
C SER A 171 -4.57 0.47 8.78
N PHE A 172 -3.45 0.03 8.19
CA PHE A 172 -2.94 0.57 6.92
C PHE A 172 -3.98 0.48 5.79
N TRP A 173 -4.58 -0.70 5.61
CA TRP A 173 -5.57 -0.89 4.55
C TRP A 173 -6.91 -0.20 4.86
N ARG A 174 -7.28 -0.05 6.14
CA ARG A 174 -8.43 0.77 6.56
C ARG A 174 -8.23 2.23 6.20
N HIS A 175 -7.05 2.79 6.44
CA HIS A 175 -6.68 4.15 6.02
C HIS A 175 -6.81 4.31 4.50
N SER A 176 -6.16 3.42 3.75
CA SER A 176 -6.19 3.43 2.29
C SER A 176 -7.61 3.33 1.74
N LEU A 177 -8.44 2.44 2.29
CA LEU A 177 -9.83 2.28 1.85
C LEU A 177 -10.69 3.50 2.21
N PHE A 178 -10.48 4.10 3.38
CA PHE A 178 -11.21 5.32 3.75
C PHE A 178 -10.84 6.47 2.83
N THR A 179 -9.54 6.70 2.57
CA THR A 179 -9.05 7.72 1.63
C THR A 179 -9.64 7.51 0.24
N ALA A 180 -9.70 6.26 -0.25
CA ALA A 180 -10.36 5.92 -1.52
C ALA A 180 -11.85 6.29 -1.54
N CYS A 181 -12.60 5.92 -0.49
CA CYS A 181 -14.02 6.25 -0.36
C CYS A 181 -14.25 7.77 -0.32
N ALA A 182 -13.40 8.49 0.42
CA ALA A 182 -13.43 9.94 0.51
C ALA A 182 -13.15 10.58 -0.85
N CYS A 183 -12.11 10.15 -1.56
CA CYS A 183 -11.79 10.62 -2.90
C CYS A 183 -12.98 10.48 -3.84
N ARG A 184 -13.60 9.29 -3.89
CA ARG A 184 -14.77 9.06 -4.75
C ARG A 184 -15.92 10.01 -4.42
N LYS A 185 -16.28 10.11 -3.14
CA LYS A 185 -17.45 10.91 -2.75
C LYS A 185 -17.22 12.40 -2.96
N LEU A 186 -16.02 12.89 -2.70
CA LEU A 186 -15.66 14.27 -3.00
C LEU A 186 -15.67 14.53 -4.51
N ALA A 187 -15.15 13.59 -5.32
CA ALA A 187 -15.14 13.72 -6.77
C ALA A 187 -16.57 13.81 -7.34
N GLU A 188 -17.47 12.94 -6.88
CA GLU A 188 -18.90 12.96 -7.25
C GLU A 188 -19.59 14.27 -6.81
N GLN A 189 -19.36 14.71 -5.58
CA GLN A 189 -20.01 15.90 -5.01
C GLN A 189 -19.52 17.20 -5.67
N GLN A 190 -18.23 17.27 -5.99
CA GLN A 190 -17.59 18.46 -6.55
C GLN A 190 -17.57 18.44 -8.08
N SER A 191 -17.94 17.32 -8.71
CA SER A 191 -17.82 17.09 -10.16
C SER A 191 -16.39 17.33 -10.67
N ILE A 192 -15.40 16.80 -9.93
CA ILE A 192 -13.96 16.93 -10.21
C ILE A 192 -13.39 15.56 -10.58
N GLY A 193 -12.59 15.54 -11.65
CA GLY A 193 -11.84 14.36 -12.07
C GLY A 193 -12.72 13.15 -12.40
N SER A 194 -12.07 11.99 -12.51
CA SER A 194 -12.73 10.69 -12.58
C SER A 194 -12.89 10.13 -11.16
N PRO A 195 -14.12 9.91 -10.65
CA PRO A 195 -14.32 9.29 -9.35
C PRO A 195 -13.70 7.89 -9.23
N GLY A 196 -13.55 7.18 -10.36
CA GLY A 196 -12.84 5.92 -10.45
C GLY A 196 -11.36 6.09 -10.16
N ASP A 197 -10.67 6.90 -10.95
CA ASP A 197 -9.22 7.14 -10.84
C ASP A 197 -8.86 7.69 -9.46
N LEU A 198 -9.67 8.61 -8.94
CA LEU A 198 -9.50 9.20 -7.62
C LEU A 198 -9.70 8.17 -6.49
N PHE A 199 -10.66 7.26 -6.63
CA PHE A 199 -10.81 6.14 -5.69
C PHE A 199 -9.53 5.28 -5.67
N ILE A 200 -9.01 4.95 -6.86
CA ILE A 200 -7.83 4.10 -7.02
C ILE A 200 -6.61 4.79 -6.43
N ALA A 201 -6.40 6.06 -6.77
CA ALA A 201 -5.31 6.87 -6.22
C ALA A 201 -5.37 6.91 -4.70
N GLY A 202 -6.55 7.15 -4.11
CA GLY A 202 -6.75 7.11 -2.65
C GLY A 202 -6.43 5.75 -2.03
N LEU A 203 -6.66 4.66 -2.75
CA LEU A 203 -6.40 3.30 -2.27
C LEU A 203 -4.92 2.90 -2.30
N ILE A 204 -4.15 3.47 -3.23
CA ILE A 204 -2.76 3.07 -3.48
C ILE A 204 -1.73 4.14 -3.09
N HIS A 205 -2.17 5.35 -2.69
CA HIS A 205 -1.29 6.50 -2.46
C HIS A 205 -0.12 6.20 -1.49
N ASP A 206 -0.40 5.38 -0.48
CA ASP A 206 0.54 5.07 0.61
C ASP A 206 1.36 3.79 0.37
N ALA A 207 1.26 3.16 -0.80
CA ALA A 207 1.94 1.88 -1.07
C ALA A 207 3.47 1.97 -0.96
N GLY A 208 4.05 3.17 -1.15
CA GLY A 208 5.49 3.39 -0.94
C GLY A 208 5.96 3.10 0.49
N LYS A 209 5.09 3.29 1.50
CA LYS A 209 5.40 2.93 2.90
C LYS A 209 5.68 1.44 3.05
N LEU A 210 4.99 0.60 2.27
CA LEU A 210 5.16 -0.85 2.30
C LEU A 210 6.55 -1.28 1.80
N ILE A 211 7.12 -0.55 0.84
CA ILE A 211 8.50 -0.77 0.39
C ILE A 211 9.48 -0.48 1.51
N PHE A 212 9.34 0.66 2.21
CA PHE A 212 10.21 0.99 3.33
C PHE A 212 10.09 -0.01 4.48
N LEU A 213 8.85 -0.37 4.86
CA LEU A 213 8.59 -1.36 5.91
C LEU A 213 9.18 -2.75 5.59
N GLN A 214 9.28 -3.11 4.31
CA GLN A 214 9.84 -4.39 3.89
C GLN A 214 11.37 -4.35 3.73
N GLN A 215 11.91 -3.28 3.15
CA GLN A 215 13.32 -3.19 2.74
C GLN A 215 14.22 -2.45 3.73
N MET A 216 13.64 -1.52 4.50
CA MET A 216 14.32 -0.66 5.46
C MET A 216 13.60 -0.62 6.82
N PRO A 217 13.26 -1.77 7.42
CA PRO A 217 12.44 -1.81 8.64
C PRO A 217 13.10 -1.17 9.87
N ILE A 218 14.43 -1.01 9.88
CA ILE A 218 15.16 -0.38 11.00
C ILE A 218 15.11 1.12 10.86
N GLU A 219 15.47 1.62 9.68
CA GLU A 219 15.50 3.03 9.36
C GLU A 219 14.09 3.62 9.42
N TYR A 220 13.08 2.88 8.95
CA TYR A 220 11.69 3.29 9.01
C TYR A 220 11.08 3.20 10.42
N ALA A 221 11.71 2.47 11.36
CA ALA A 221 11.21 2.38 12.73
C ALA A 221 11.21 3.74 13.44
N ASP A 222 12.19 4.60 13.14
CA ASP A 222 12.26 5.97 13.69
C ASP A 222 11.08 6.82 13.18
N VAL A 223 10.67 6.64 11.92
CA VAL A 223 9.48 7.29 11.34
C VAL A 223 8.22 6.82 12.08
N VAL A 224 8.05 5.52 12.27
CA VAL A 224 6.89 4.93 12.99
C VAL A 224 6.83 5.45 14.44
N GLN A 225 7.96 5.44 15.15
CA GLN A 225 8.03 5.87 16.56
C GLN A 225 7.77 7.37 16.76
N SER A 226 7.91 8.19 15.71
CA SER A 226 7.58 9.62 15.77
C SER A 226 6.07 9.87 15.92
N HIS A 227 5.22 8.87 15.63
CA HIS A 227 3.76 9.01 15.60
C HIS A 227 3.28 10.21 14.75
N THR A 228 4.00 10.50 13.66
CA THR A 228 3.63 11.52 12.69
C THR A 228 2.82 10.92 11.55
N PHE A 229 1.90 11.70 11.00
CA PHE A 229 0.98 11.29 9.93
C PHE A 229 0.90 12.35 8.84
N GLY A 230 0.33 11.99 7.68
CA GLY A 230 0.15 12.89 6.54
C GLY A 230 1.43 13.63 6.13
N ASP A 231 1.30 14.92 5.80
CA ASP A 231 2.40 15.78 5.34
C ASP A 231 3.60 15.80 6.32
N ALA A 232 3.36 15.66 7.63
CA ALA A 232 4.44 15.62 8.62
C ALA A 232 5.27 14.33 8.53
N CYS A 233 4.61 13.20 8.29
CA CYS A 233 5.26 11.91 8.07
C CYS A 233 6.11 11.94 6.78
N SER A 234 5.53 12.41 5.68
CA SER A 234 6.22 12.54 4.39
C SER A 234 7.50 13.40 4.50
N ARG A 235 7.44 14.53 5.20
CA ARG A 235 8.64 15.36 5.46
C ARG A 235 9.70 14.67 6.32
N LEU A 236 9.27 13.87 7.31
CA LEU A 236 10.21 13.14 8.16
C LEU A 236 10.92 12.03 7.39
N GLU A 237 10.20 11.31 6.53
CA GLU A 237 10.80 10.31 5.63
C GLU A 237 11.82 10.96 4.69
N GLU A 238 11.49 12.10 4.09
CA GLU A 238 12.42 12.86 3.25
C GLU A 238 13.71 13.22 4.02
N GLN A 239 13.58 13.66 5.27
CA GLN A 239 14.70 14.02 6.12
C GLN A 239 15.57 12.82 6.53
N LEU A 240 14.97 11.67 6.82
CA LEU A 240 15.68 10.49 7.33
C LEU A 240 16.17 9.55 6.23
N LEU A 241 15.45 9.48 5.11
CA LEU A 241 15.62 8.49 4.06
C LEU A 241 15.98 9.10 2.71
N SER A 242 15.96 10.45 2.58
CA SER A 242 16.17 11.19 1.33
C SER A 242 15.13 10.93 0.24
N VAL A 243 14.03 10.24 0.58
CA VAL A 243 12.88 10.00 -0.27
C VAL A 243 11.67 9.74 0.62
N ASN A 244 10.51 10.27 0.25
CA ASN A 244 9.25 10.02 0.93
C ASN A 244 8.39 8.94 0.25
N HIS A 245 7.34 8.48 0.94
CA HIS A 245 6.50 7.39 0.44
C HIS A 245 5.69 7.72 -0.81
N ALA A 246 5.39 9.00 -1.08
CA ALA A 246 4.69 9.41 -2.29
C ALA A 246 5.57 9.19 -3.52
N GLU A 247 6.84 9.61 -3.44
CA GLU A 247 7.82 9.35 -4.49
C GLU A 247 8.13 7.86 -4.63
N MET A 248 8.36 7.15 -3.52
CA MET A 248 8.61 5.70 -3.54
C MET A 248 7.44 4.92 -4.16
N GLY A 249 6.20 5.29 -3.83
CA GLY A 249 5.00 4.70 -4.41
C GLY A 249 4.87 4.96 -5.92
N ALA A 250 5.15 6.18 -6.36
CA ALA A 250 5.15 6.52 -7.78
C ALA A 250 6.18 5.71 -8.58
N ARG A 251 7.41 5.58 -8.05
CA ARG A 251 8.48 4.77 -8.66
C ARG A 251 8.11 3.29 -8.74
N LEU A 252 7.43 2.76 -7.73
CA LEU A 252 6.87 1.40 -7.76
C LEU A 252 5.86 1.25 -8.90
N PHE A 253 4.92 2.19 -9.03
CA PHE A 253 3.87 2.13 -10.04
C PHE A 253 4.39 2.37 -11.47
N GLU A 254 5.44 3.19 -11.64
CA GLU A 254 6.20 3.28 -12.89
C GLU A 254 6.77 1.92 -13.30
N SER A 255 7.39 1.20 -12.36
CA SER A 255 7.96 -0.15 -12.62
C SER A 255 6.90 -1.19 -12.99
N TRP A 256 5.65 -0.97 -12.56
CA TRP A 256 4.51 -1.80 -12.91
C TRP A 256 3.74 -1.29 -14.13
N ALA A 257 4.23 -0.26 -14.83
CA ALA A 257 3.58 0.34 -15.99
C ALA A 257 2.13 0.77 -15.72
N PHE A 258 1.88 1.36 -14.55
CA PHE A 258 0.58 1.97 -14.24
C PHE A 258 0.29 3.15 -15.17
N PRO A 259 -0.99 3.51 -15.31
CA PRO A 259 -1.40 4.74 -15.97
C PRO A 259 -0.70 5.97 -15.38
N GLU A 260 -0.17 6.83 -16.26
CA GLU A 260 0.56 8.05 -15.90
C GLU A 260 -0.24 8.93 -14.92
N ARG A 261 -1.57 8.99 -15.07
CA ARG A 261 -2.42 9.78 -14.18
C ARG A 261 -2.33 9.29 -12.73
N LEU A 262 -2.38 7.98 -12.51
CA LEU A 262 -2.29 7.40 -11.17
C LEU A 262 -0.89 7.62 -10.58
N ILE A 263 0.16 7.47 -11.39
CA ILE A 263 1.54 7.75 -10.97
C ILE A 263 1.67 9.21 -10.50
N GLN A 264 1.14 10.17 -11.25
CA GLN A 264 1.21 11.58 -10.89
C GLN A 264 0.39 11.92 -9.63
N LEU A 265 -0.78 11.32 -9.46
CA LEU A 265 -1.59 11.51 -8.26
C LEU A 265 -0.85 10.96 -7.03
N THR A 266 -0.26 9.77 -7.14
CA THR A 266 0.58 9.19 -6.08
C THR A 266 1.81 10.07 -5.81
N ALA A 267 2.53 10.55 -6.81
CA ALA A 267 3.74 11.34 -6.58
C ALA A 267 3.46 12.69 -5.87
N LYS A 268 2.31 13.31 -6.15
CA LYS A 268 2.02 14.69 -5.76
C LYS A 268 1.07 14.83 -4.56
N HIS A 269 0.61 13.73 -3.98
CA HIS A 269 -0.39 13.79 -2.89
C HIS A 269 0.12 14.40 -1.57
N HIS A 270 1.38 14.82 -1.48
CA HIS A 270 1.89 15.65 -0.38
C HIS A 270 2.35 17.05 -0.84
N GLN A 271 2.15 17.40 -2.11
CA GLN A 271 2.61 18.67 -2.67
C GLN A 271 1.72 19.84 -2.20
N GLU A 272 2.26 20.67 -1.31
CA GLU A 272 1.56 21.81 -0.68
C GLU A 272 0.97 22.82 -1.66
N ASP A 273 1.68 23.13 -2.75
CA ASP A 273 1.34 24.13 -3.76
C ASP A 273 0.68 23.55 -5.03
N ALA A 274 0.12 22.33 -4.93
CA ALA A 274 -0.56 21.68 -6.04
C ALA A 274 -1.69 22.55 -6.60
N LYS A 275 -1.72 22.70 -7.93
CA LYS A 275 -2.80 23.39 -8.67
C LYS A 275 -3.80 22.43 -9.32
N ASP A 276 -3.44 21.16 -9.37
CA ASP A 276 -4.26 20.11 -9.93
C ASP A 276 -5.39 19.77 -8.96
N ALA A 277 -6.64 19.91 -9.43
CA ALA A 277 -7.83 19.70 -8.60
C ALA A 277 -7.91 18.29 -8.02
N ASP A 278 -7.46 17.28 -8.77
CA ASP A 278 -7.50 15.89 -8.31
C ASP A 278 -6.46 15.64 -7.22
N VAL A 279 -5.28 16.26 -7.32
CA VAL A 279 -4.24 16.21 -6.27
C VAL A 279 -4.73 16.89 -4.99
N ILE A 280 -5.35 18.06 -5.11
CA ILE A 280 -5.93 18.78 -3.97
C ILE A 280 -7.01 17.93 -3.29
N LEU A 281 -7.86 17.28 -4.08
CA LEU A 281 -8.93 16.42 -3.59
C LEU A 281 -8.38 15.17 -2.88
N LEU A 282 -7.37 14.50 -3.45
CA LEU A 282 -6.69 13.38 -2.81
C LEU A 282 -6.05 13.79 -1.48
N ARG A 283 -5.42 14.97 -1.42
CA ARG A 283 -4.88 15.54 -0.19
C ARG A 283 -5.95 15.77 0.88
N GLN A 284 -7.08 16.35 0.46
CA GLN A 284 -8.22 16.55 1.35
C GLN A 284 -8.74 15.21 1.89
N ALA A 285 -8.92 14.22 1.02
CA ALA A 285 -9.37 12.89 1.41
C ALA A 285 -8.41 12.20 2.39
N ASN A 286 -7.10 12.30 2.16
CA ASN A 286 -6.09 11.73 3.06
C ASN A 286 -6.11 12.39 4.45
N ALA A 287 -6.23 13.72 4.49
CA ALA A 287 -6.38 14.45 5.76
C ALA A 287 -7.66 14.02 6.50
N MET A 288 -8.76 13.79 5.77
CA MET A 288 -10.01 13.31 6.35
C MET A 288 -9.89 11.90 6.94
N ALA A 289 -9.13 11.01 6.29
CA ALA A 289 -8.86 9.67 6.79
C ALA A 289 -8.09 9.72 8.12
N HIS A 290 -7.03 10.52 8.21
CA HIS A 290 -6.29 10.71 9.45
C HIS A 290 -7.17 11.29 10.58
N GLN A 291 -8.06 12.25 10.28
CA GLN A 291 -8.98 12.79 11.26
C GLN A 291 -10.01 11.77 11.76
N TYR A 292 -10.45 10.84 10.90
CA TYR A 292 -11.47 9.86 11.26
C TYR A 292 -10.91 8.61 11.95
N LEU A 293 -9.72 8.15 11.56
CA LEU A 293 -9.17 6.86 11.98
C LEU A 293 -8.12 6.97 13.10
N GLU A 294 -7.43 8.10 13.22
CA GLU A 294 -6.36 8.25 14.22
C GLU A 294 -6.90 8.66 15.59
N PRO A 295 -6.35 8.13 16.70
CA PRO A 295 -6.84 8.36 18.06
C PRO A 295 -6.74 9.83 18.53
N ALA A 296 -6.00 10.69 17.82
CA ALA A 296 -5.93 12.13 18.08
C ALA A 296 -7.08 12.92 17.42
N GLY A 297 -7.87 12.31 16.54
CA GLY A 297 -9.06 12.90 15.93
C GLY A 297 -10.23 12.88 16.92
N ASP A 298 -10.34 13.90 17.76
CA ASP A 298 -11.52 14.05 18.61
C ASP A 298 -12.74 14.43 17.75
N ALA A 299 -13.53 13.42 17.36
CA ALA A 299 -14.77 13.59 16.61
C ALA A 299 -15.82 14.47 17.32
N SER A 300 -15.64 14.76 18.61
CA SER A 300 -16.47 15.69 19.37
C SER A 300 -16.17 17.18 19.09
N VAL A 301 -15.03 17.48 18.46
CA VAL A 301 -14.58 18.85 18.11
C VAL A 301 -15.12 19.31 16.75
N HIS A 302 -15.66 18.40 15.94
CA HIS A 302 -16.12 18.72 14.58
C HIS A 302 -17.61 19.11 14.51
N GLY A 303 -17.89 20.21 13.80
CA GLY A 303 -19.24 20.77 13.62
C GLY A 303 -20.18 19.94 12.74
N GLU A 304 -21.43 20.38 12.62
CA GLU A 304 -22.47 19.69 11.83
C GLU A 304 -22.09 19.52 10.35
N ASP A 305 -21.45 20.53 9.76
CA ASP A 305 -21.00 20.50 8.35
C ASP A 305 -20.01 19.36 8.08
N TRP A 306 -19.07 19.14 8.99
CA TRP A 306 -18.12 18.03 8.90
C TRP A 306 -18.83 16.68 8.92
N ARG A 307 -19.78 16.50 9.85
CA ARG A 307 -20.54 15.25 9.97
C ARG A 307 -21.39 15.00 8.73
N ALA A 308 -22.01 16.04 8.17
CA ALA A 308 -22.77 15.94 6.93
C ALA A 308 -21.88 15.53 5.74
N GLN A 309 -20.66 16.08 5.65
CA GLN A 309 -19.69 15.70 4.64
C GLN A 309 -19.16 14.27 4.83
N MET A 310 -18.95 13.82 6.07
CA MET A 310 -18.43 12.48 6.37
C MET A 310 -19.46 11.36 6.22
N ALA A 311 -20.74 11.63 6.49
CA ALA A 311 -21.78 10.59 6.48
C ALA A 311 -21.79 9.71 5.21
N PRO A 312 -21.79 10.26 3.97
CA PRO A 312 -21.78 9.43 2.77
C PRO A 312 -20.46 8.68 2.55
N ILE A 313 -19.34 9.18 3.09
CA ILE A 313 -18.02 8.56 3.03
C ILE A 313 -17.96 7.36 3.98
N ILE A 314 -18.32 7.57 5.25
CA ILE A 314 -18.38 6.53 6.29
C ILE A 314 -19.31 5.41 5.83
N ALA A 315 -20.49 5.74 5.31
CA ALA A 315 -21.43 4.74 4.81
C ALA A 315 -20.87 3.92 3.64
N LEU A 316 -20.06 4.51 2.75
CA LEU A 316 -19.37 3.75 1.71
C LEU A 316 -18.24 2.89 2.28
N TYR A 317 -17.45 3.47 3.18
CA TYR A 317 -16.30 2.83 3.82
C TYR A 317 -16.70 1.61 4.65
N GLU A 318 -17.72 1.71 5.51
CA GLU A 318 -18.22 0.59 6.31
C GLU A 318 -18.67 -0.57 5.41
N ARG A 319 -19.39 -0.25 4.33
CA ARG A 319 -19.88 -1.23 3.35
C ARG A 319 -18.76 -1.94 2.60
N LEU A 320 -17.72 -1.23 2.21
CA LEU A 320 -16.58 -1.84 1.52
C LEU A 320 -15.64 -2.57 2.48
N THR A 321 -15.50 -2.12 3.73
CA THR A 321 -14.61 -2.75 4.72
C THR A 321 -14.95 -4.24 4.88
N GLU A 322 -16.24 -4.60 4.97
CA GLU A 322 -16.69 -5.99 5.08
C GLU A 322 -16.32 -6.90 3.89
N LEU A 323 -15.93 -6.32 2.75
CA LEU A 323 -15.61 -7.04 1.52
C LEU A 323 -14.11 -7.25 1.30
N VAL A 324 -13.29 -6.28 1.72
CA VAL A 324 -11.87 -6.21 1.35
C VAL A 324 -10.93 -6.48 2.55
N LEU A 325 -11.44 -6.35 3.77
CA LEU A 325 -10.67 -6.46 5.02
C LEU A 325 -11.19 -7.58 5.91
#